data_AF-A0A7J4LHV3-F1
#
_entry.id   AF-A0A7J4LHV3-F1
#
_cell.length_a   1.000
_cell.length_b   1.000
_cell.length_c   1.000
_cell.angle_alpha   90.00
_cell.angle_beta   90.00
_cell.angle_gamma   90.00
#
_symmetry.space_group_name_H-M   'P 1'
#
loop_
_entity.id
_entity.type
_entity.pdbx_description
1 polymer ?
#
loop_
_entity_poly.entity_id
_entity_poly.type
_entity_poly.pdbx_seq_one_letter_code
_entity_poly.pdbx_strand_id
1 'polypeptide(L)'
;MKLSFHVDRFIRKVDFDLIIIFYFLFITLFGSIFFLLSFTADHGIYSNTSRISTDFTGYLDAIYFSFVTSTSLGYGDIRPLGISRIFSVIEVVLSLFIFGIAISKIFSVKQERILSELYDFSFQERITRIISGLYNFRAEIDSVIHKLNERLSGQKQLTKHEIEDQLDYIEGNLHAFTSYLIDINKILMQKEAKLQGKLSSRGIEGIRSNLSDFKVNIILDNLRNSMEKIEELITALNERKISWKTKAIVKNLETVFGLIEGVCIDCISIRHTSINETIKELRMHAGIGKR
;
A
#
# COMPACT_ATOMS: atom_id res chain seq x y z
N MET A 1 -2.83 -2.63 -26.56
CA MET A 1 -3.52 -2.36 -25.27
C MET A 1 -4.52 -3.44 -24.85
N LYS A 2 -5.42 -3.92 -25.73
CA LYS A 2 -6.36 -5.02 -25.38
C LYS A 2 -5.69 -6.38 -25.13
N LEU A 3 -4.62 -6.72 -25.85
CA LEU A 3 -3.95 -8.02 -25.73
C LEU A 3 -3.22 -8.19 -24.38
N SER A 4 -2.46 -7.17 -23.92
CA SER A 4 -1.74 -7.25 -22.63
C SER A 4 -2.69 -7.43 -21.45
N PHE A 5 -3.85 -6.78 -21.48
CA PHE A 5 -4.85 -6.89 -20.42
C PHE A 5 -5.44 -8.31 -20.29
N HIS A 6 -5.60 -9.03 -21.40
CA HIS A 6 -6.09 -10.41 -21.39
C HIS A 6 -5.02 -11.39 -20.94
N VAL A 7 -3.78 -11.19 -21.39
CA VAL A 7 -2.62 -12.01 -21.00
C VAL A 7 -2.36 -11.90 -19.50
N ASP A 8 -2.34 -10.69 -18.94
CA ASP A 8 -2.15 -10.49 -17.49
C ASP A 8 -3.25 -11.15 -16.66
N ARG A 9 -4.50 -11.09 -17.14
CA ARG A 9 -5.64 -11.72 -16.44
C ARG A 9 -5.54 -13.24 -16.49
N PHE A 10 -5.09 -13.80 -17.60
CA PHE A 10 -4.88 -15.23 -17.76
C PHE A 10 -3.76 -15.74 -16.84
N ILE A 11 -2.59 -15.11 -16.87
CA ILE A 11 -1.42 -15.48 -16.03
C ILE A 11 -1.78 -15.45 -14.53
N ARG A 12 -2.58 -14.48 -14.10
CA ARG A 12 -3.03 -14.40 -12.69
C ARG A 12 -3.92 -15.57 -12.27
N LYS A 13 -4.80 -16.06 -13.14
CA LYS A 13 -5.75 -17.14 -12.84
C LYS A 13 -5.13 -18.54 -12.87
N VAL A 14 -4.04 -18.72 -13.61
CA VAL A 14 -3.38 -20.02 -13.72
C VAL A 14 -2.49 -20.22 -12.49
N ASP A 15 -2.74 -21.30 -11.75
CA ASP A 15 -1.91 -21.70 -10.61
C ASP A 15 -0.55 -22.20 -11.09
N PHE A 16 0.49 -21.92 -10.31
CA PHE A 16 1.86 -22.33 -10.67
C PHE A 16 1.98 -23.85 -10.78
N ASP A 17 1.29 -24.59 -9.90
CA ASP A 17 1.25 -26.05 -9.92
C ASP A 17 0.65 -26.58 -11.23
N LEU A 18 -0.35 -25.90 -11.79
CA LEU A 18 -0.96 -26.29 -13.06
C LEU A 18 0.03 -26.12 -14.22
N ILE A 19 0.90 -25.10 -14.19
CA ILE A 19 1.94 -24.89 -15.21
C ILE A 19 2.97 -26.03 -15.14
N ILE A 20 3.37 -26.44 -13.93
CA ILE A 20 4.30 -27.56 -13.73
C ILE A 20 3.68 -28.86 -14.25
N ILE A 21 2.44 -29.16 -13.86
CA ILE A 21 1.73 -30.36 -14.31
C ILE A 21 1.61 -30.36 -15.83
N PHE A 22 1.24 -29.23 -16.43
CA PHE A 22 1.15 -29.08 -17.88
C PHE A 22 2.50 -29.32 -18.57
N TYR A 23 3.62 -28.85 -17.99
CA TYR A 23 4.96 -29.08 -18.53
C TYR A 23 5.36 -30.57 -18.51
N PHE A 24 5.07 -31.29 -17.42
CA PHE A 24 5.34 -32.73 -17.38
C PHE A 24 4.45 -33.54 -18.35
N LEU A 25 3.18 -33.14 -18.49
CA LEU A 25 2.29 -33.72 -19.51
C LEU A 25 2.81 -33.44 -20.93
N PHE A 26 3.32 -32.23 -21.18
CA PHE A 26 3.92 -31.84 -22.45
C PHE A 26 5.15 -32.69 -22.79
N ILE A 27 6.08 -32.90 -21.84
CA ILE A 27 7.24 -33.79 -22.02
C ILE A 27 6.79 -35.23 -22.30
N THR A 28 5.81 -35.72 -21.55
CA THR A 28 5.30 -37.08 -21.73
C THR A 28 4.65 -37.26 -23.10
N LEU A 29 3.93 -36.25 -23.58
CA LEU A 29 3.31 -36.22 -24.90
C LEU A 29 4.36 -36.26 -26.01
N PHE A 30 5.35 -35.37 -25.99
CA PHE A 30 6.38 -35.31 -27.03
C PHE A 30 7.30 -36.54 -26.99
N GLY A 31 7.72 -37.00 -25.82
CA GLY A 31 8.46 -38.25 -25.70
C GLY A 31 7.67 -39.45 -26.22
N SER A 32 6.36 -39.51 -26.01
CA SER A 32 5.50 -40.55 -26.63
C SER A 32 5.44 -40.43 -28.14
N ILE A 33 5.40 -39.21 -28.70
CA ILE A 33 5.47 -38.97 -30.15
C ILE A 33 6.81 -39.47 -30.72
N PHE A 34 7.95 -39.13 -30.09
CA PHE A 34 9.26 -39.60 -30.55
C PHE A 34 9.42 -41.11 -30.45
N PHE A 35 8.86 -41.73 -29.40
CA PHE A 35 8.84 -43.17 -29.26
C PHE A 35 8.02 -43.83 -30.38
N LEU A 36 6.82 -43.31 -30.69
CA LEU A 36 5.99 -43.80 -31.79
C LEU A 36 6.67 -43.63 -33.16
N LEU A 37 7.33 -42.49 -33.40
CA LEU A 37 8.12 -42.27 -34.61
C LEU A 37 9.33 -43.19 -34.71
N SER A 38 9.79 -43.77 -33.59
CA SER A 38 10.86 -44.76 -33.61
C SER A 38 10.42 -46.14 -34.11
N PHE A 39 9.13 -46.39 -34.28
CA PHE A 39 8.64 -47.60 -34.97
C PHE A 39 8.76 -47.48 -36.50
N THR A 40 8.74 -46.27 -37.05
CA THR A 40 8.86 -46.05 -38.50
C THR A 40 10.33 -45.99 -38.92
N ALA A 41 10.64 -46.50 -40.11
CA ALA A 41 11.99 -46.43 -40.67
C ALA A 41 12.33 -44.96 -41.01
N ASP A 42 13.58 -44.56 -40.75
CA ASP A 42 14.17 -43.26 -41.12
C ASP A 42 13.54 -41.99 -40.49
N HIS A 43 12.59 -42.14 -39.58
CA HIS A 43 11.88 -41.01 -38.95
C HIS A 43 11.95 -40.97 -37.43
N GLY A 44 12.64 -41.93 -36.80
CA GLY A 44 12.78 -42.03 -35.35
C GLY A 44 13.90 -41.19 -34.74
N ILE A 45 14.16 -41.45 -33.46
CA ILE A 45 15.32 -40.93 -32.72
C ILE A 45 16.41 -42.00 -32.61
N TYR A 46 17.66 -41.57 -32.64
CA TYR A 46 18.83 -42.45 -32.76
C TYR A 46 19.88 -42.10 -31.70
N SER A 47 20.44 -43.13 -31.07
CA SER A 47 21.64 -43.01 -30.25
C SER A 47 22.84 -43.52 -31.05
N ASN A 48 23.84 -42.67 -31.27
CA ASN A 48 24.95 -42.94 -32.19
C ASN A 48 24.44 -43.37 -33.60
N THR A 49 24.70 -44.61 -34.00
CA THR A 49 24.29 -45.19 -35.30
C THR A 49 23.07 -46.10 -35.20
N SER A 50 22.59 -46.39 -33.98
CA SER A 50 21.49 -47.32 -33.73
C SER A 50 20.23 -46.56 -33.36
N ARG A 51 19.09 -47.02 -33.88
CA ARG A 51 17.79 -46.54 -33.43
C ARG A 51 17.58 -46.94 -31.97
N ILE A 52 16.87 -46.11 -31.21
CA ILE A 52 16.49 -46.49 -29.85
C ILE A 52 15.68 -47.80 -29.87
N SER A 53 15.72 -48.55 -28.77
CA SER A 53 14.96 -49.79 -28.64
C SER A 53 13.45 -49.50 -28.62
N THR A 54 12.64 -50.48 -29.01
CA THR A 54 11.16 -50.36 -29.01
C THR A 54 10.54 -51.00 -27.76
N ASP A 55 11.32 -51.12 -26.70
CA ASP A 55 10.91 -51.63 -25.39
C ASP A 55 10.68 -50.48 -24.40
N PHE A 56 10.42 -50.82 -23.14
CA PHE A 56 10.25 -49.82 -22.09
C PHE A 56 11.48 -48.93 -21.90
N THR A 57 12.68 -49.48 -22.09
CA THR A 57 13.95 -48.73 -22.04
C THR A 57 13.97 -47.61 -23.07
N GLY A 58 13.62 -47.92 -24.32
CA GLY A 58 13.59 -46.91 -25.37
C GLY A 58 12.47 -45.86 -25.20
N TYR A 59 11.37 -46.21 -24.53
CA TYR A 59 10.38 -45.21 -24.13
C TYR A 59 10.96 -44.21 -23.13
N LEU A 60 11.73 -44.67 -22.13
CA LEU A 60 12.42 -43.80 -21.20
C LEU A 60 13.47 -42.93 -21.89
N ASP A 61 14.20 -43.48 -22.88
CA ASP A 61 15.13 -42.70 -23.71
C ASP A 61 14.41 -41.60 -24.51
N ALA A 62 13.19 -41.86 -25.00
CA ALA A 62 12.38 -40.88 -25.70
C ALA A 62 11.85 -39.77 -24.76
N ILE A 63 11.43 -40.11 -23.55
CA ILE A 63 11.08 -39.13 -22.50
C ILE A 63 12.30 -38.28 -22.13
N TYR A 64 13.46 -38.90 -21.96
CA TYR A 64 14.72 -38.20 -21.70
C TYR A 64 15.08 -37.24 -22.84
N PHE A 65 14.97 -37.69 -24.09
CA PHE A 65 15.21 -36.84 -25.26
C PHE A 65 14.26 -35.63 -25.31
N SER A 66 12.97 -35.84 -25.03
CA SER A 66 11.98 -34.75 -24.94
C SER A 66 12.30 -33.78 -23.81
N PHE A 67 12.69 -34.28 -22.63
CA PHE A 67 13.08 -33.43 -21.50
C PHE A 67 14.27 -32.52 -21.88
N VAL A 68 15.37 -33.12 -22.36
CA VAL A 68 16.61 -32.43 -22.75
C VAL A 68 16.39 -31.46 -23.92
N THR A 69 15.51 -31.80 -24.86
CA THR A 69 15.13 -30.93 -25.98
C THR A 69 14.29 -29.76 -25.51
N SER A 70 13.26 -30.00 -24.70
CA SER A 70 12.39 -28.96 -24.16
C SER A 70 13.15 -27.95 -23.29
N THR A 71 14.15 -28.40 -22.52
CA THR A 71 15.02 -27.54 -21.71
C THR A 71 16.15 -26.89 -22.52
N SER A 72 16.22 -27.12 -23.83
CA SER A 72 17.31 -26.66 -24.71
C SER A 72 18.71 -27.09 -24.28
N LEU A 73 18.83 -28.16 -23.47
CA LEU A 73 20.12 -28.70 -23.04
C LEU A 73 20.84 -29.39 -24.20
N GLY A 74 20.11 -30.23 -24.94
CA GLY A 74 20.57 -30.83 -26.20
C GLY A 74 21.95 -31.50 -26.14
N TYR A 75 22.16 -32.48 -25.25
CA TYR A 75 23.47 -33.14 -25.07
C TYR A 75 24.03 -33.78 -26.36
N GLY A 76 23.17 -34.14 -27.31
CA GLY A 76 23.56 -34.67 -28.63
C GLY A 76 23.85 -36.17 -28.65
N ASP A 77 23.61 -36.85 -27.52
CA ASP A 77 23.64 -38.30 -27.34
C ASP A 77 22.49 -39.02 -28.09
N ILE A 78 21.32 -38.38 -28.14
CA ILE A 78 20.17 -38.79 -28.94
C ILE A 78 19.84 -37.69 -29.95
N ARG A 79 19.61 -38.08 -31.20
CA ARG A 79 19.30 -37.15 -32.30
C ARG A 79 18.08 -37.56 -33.12
N PRO A 80 17.26 -36.58 -33.55
CA PRO A 80 16.10 -36.84 -34.40
C PRO A 80 16.49 -36.95 -35.88
N LEU A 81 15.95 -37.93 -36.58
CA LEU A 81 16.07 -38.07 -38.04
C LEU A 81 14.69 -37.99 -38.71
N GLY A 82 14.68 -37.59 -39.99
CA GLY A 82 13.46 -37.43 -40.77
C GLY A 82 12.42 -36.51 -40.12
N ILE A 83 11.18 -36.99 -39.99
CA ILE A 83 10.04 -36.22 -39.48
C ILE A 83 10.22 -35.80 -38.02
N SER A 84 10.96 -36.57 -37.21
CA SER A 84 11.24 -36.21 -35.80
C SER A 84 11.93 -34.85 -35.66
N ARG A 85 12.64 -34.37 -36.69
CA ARG A 85 13.24 -33.02 -36.68
C ARG A 85 12.19 -31.91 -36.60
N ILE A 86 11.07 -32.07 -37.30
CA ILE A 86 9.99 -31.09 -37.30
C ILE A 86 9.35 -31.03 -35.91
N PHE A 87 9.08 -32.19 -35.30
CA PHE A 87 8.56 -32.27 -33.95
C PHE A 87 9.52 -31.68 -32.91
N SER A 88 10.83 -31.91 -33.08
CA SER A 88 11.85 -31.31 -32.19
C SER A 88 11.84 -29.78 -32.27
N VAL A 89 11.69 -29.21 -33.48
CA VAL A 89 11.56 -27.74 -33.64
C VAL A 89 10.29 -27.22 -32.98
N ILE A 90 9.16 -27.90 -33.19
CA ILE A 90 7.88 -27.53 -32.57
C ILE A 90 8.00 -27.58 -31.04
N GLU A 91 8.62 -28.63 -30.50
CA GLU A 91 8.80 -28.82 -29.07
C GLU A 91 9.60 -27.68 -28.44
N VAL A 92 10.74 -27.31 -29.05
CA VAL A 92 11.58 -26.20 -28.57
C VAL A 92 10.81 -24.88 -28.60
N VAL A 93 10.05 -24.60 -29.66
CA VAL A 93 9.27 -23.36 -29.75
C VAL A 93 8.19 -23.32 -28.67
N LEU A 94 7.47 -24.43 -28.47
CA LEU A 94 6.40 -24.50 -27.46
C LEU A 94 6.96 -24.45 -26.03
N SER A 95 8.11 -25.08 -25.75
CA SER A 95 8.72 -25.05 -24.43
C SER A 95 9.17 -23.64 -24.03
N LEU A 96 9.64 -22.83 -24.99
CA LEU A 96 9.93 -21.41 -24.76
C LEU A 96 8.70 -20.63 -24.30
N PHE A 97 7.53 -20.89 -24.86
CA PHE A 97 6.28 -20.26 -24.39
C PHE A 97 5.91 -20.73 -22.98
N ILE A 98 6.04 -22.02 -22.68
CA ILE A 98 5.75 -22.57 -21.35
C ILE A 98 6.68 -21.93 -20.29
N PHE A 99 7.99 -21.87 -20.55
CA PHE A 99 8.94 -21.21 -19.65
C PHE A 99 8.68 -19.71 -19.54
N GLY A 100 8.33 -19.02 -20.64
CA GLY A 100 7.95 -17.61 -20.61
C GLY A 100 6.75 -17.35 -19.69
N ILE A 101 5.73 -18.22 -19.72
CA ILE A 101 4.56 -18.14 -18.83
C ILE A 101 4.99 -18.44 -17.38
N ALA A 102 5.79 -19.48 -17.14
CA ALA A 102 6.26 -19.83 -15.80
C ALA A 102 7.07 -18.71 -15.15
N ILE A 103 8.03 -18.14 -15.89
CA ILE A 103 8.85 -17.01 -15.44
C ILE A 103 7.97 -15.79 -15.16
N SER A 104 7.06 -15.45 -16.06
CA SER A 104 6.13 -14.33 -15.88
C SER A 104 5.27 -14.49 -14.62
N LYS A 105 4.83 -15.71 -14.31
CA LYS A 105 4.08 -16.00 -13.07
C LYS A 105 4.93 -15.73 -11.83
N ILE A 106 6.18 -16.21 -11.80
CA ILE A 106 7.11 -15.98 -10.68
C ILE A 106 7.33 -14.48 -10.45
N PHE A 107 7.53 -13.71 -11.52
CA PHE A 107 7.69 -12.25 -11.43
C PHE A 107 6.41 -11.56 -10.96
N SER A 108 5.24 -11.96 -11.47
CA SER A 108 3.95 -11.41 -11.04
C SER A 108 3.71 -11.58 -9.55
N VAL A 109 4.02 -12.75 -8.98
CA VAL A 109 3.87 -13.02 -7.53
C VAL A 109 4.82 -12.16 -6.71
N LYS A 110 6.07 -11.98 -7.16
CA LYS A 110 7.05 -11.11 -6.48
C LYS A 110 6.62 -9.64 -6.51
N GLN A 111 6.14 -9.17 -7.65
CA GLN A 111 5.73 -7.77 -7.81
C GLN A 111 4.54 -7.42 -6.91
N GLU A 112 3.57 -8.33 -6.77
CA GLU A 112 2.41 -8.12 -5.90
C GLU A 112 2.80 -7.98 -4.42
N ARG A 113 3.76 -8.79 -3.95
CA ARG A 113 4.30 -8.67 -2.58
C ARG A 113 5.03 -7.36 -2.34
N ILE A 114 5.97 -7.00 -3.22
CA ILE A 114 6.74 -5.75 -3.10
C ILE A 114 5.80 -4.54 -3.13
N LEU A 115 4.80 -4.54 -4.01
CA LEU A 115 3.82 -3.45 -4.07
C LEU A 115 2.98 -3.35 -2.79
N SER A 116 2.59 -4.47 -2.20
CA SER A 116 1.88 -4.46 -0.91
C SER A 116 2.76 -3.94 0.22
N GLU A 117 4.03 -4.36 0.29
CA GLU A 117 4.99 -3.88 1.29
C GLU A 117 5.26 -2.37 1.13
N LEU A 118 5.40 -1.88 -0.10
CA LEU A 118 5.57 -0.45 -0.38
C LEU A 118 4.34 0.37 0.03
N TYR A 119 3.14 -0.17 -0.22
CA TYR A 119 1.91 0.45 0.25
C TYR A 119 1.89 0.55 1.78
N ASP A 120 2.24 -0.53 2.48
CA ASP A 120 2.27 -0.60 3.94
C ASP A 120 3.27 0.40 4.53
N PHE A 121 4.47 0.48 3.94
CA PHE A 121 5.51 1.42 4.34
C PHE A 121 5.07 2.88 4.15
N SER A 122 4.59 3.23 2.96
CA SER A 122 4.11 4.60 2.67
C SER A 122 2.96 5.05 3.59
N PHE A 123 2.10 4.10 3.98
CA PHE A 123 1.04 4.35 4.92
C PHE A 123 1.59 4.60 6.34
N GLN A 124 2.55 3.80 6.81
CA GLN A 124 3.20 4.05 8.10
C GLN A 124 3.88 5.43 8.12
N GLU A 125 4.61 5.79 7.08
CA GLU A 125 5.26 7.10 6.99
C GLU A 125 4.25 8.25 7.11
N ARG A 126 3.08 8.11 6.47
CA ARG A 126 2.01 9.12 6.55
C ARG A 126 1.48 9.26 7.97
N ILE A 127 1.26 8.14 8.68
CA ILE A 127 0.82 8.16 10.09
C ILE A 127 1.89 8.79 10.98
N THR A 128 3.15 8.38 10.84
CA THR A 128 4.27 8.95 11.60
C THR A 128 4.38 10.44 11.37
N ARG A 129 4.25 10.90 10.11
CA ARG A 129 4.28 12.33 9.78
C ARG A 129 3.16 13.12 10.45
N ILE A 130 1.95 12.57 10.49
CA ILE A 130 0.81 13.17 11.19
C ILE A 130 1.12 13.27 12.69
N ILE A 131 1.52 12.16 13.32
CA ILE A 131 1.79 12.13 14.77
C ILE A 131 2.91 13.12 15.13
N SER A 132 4.01 13.12 14.38
CA SER A 132 5.11 14.07 14.57
C SER A 132 4.67 15.52 14.35
N GLY A 133 3.82 15.76 13.35
CA GLY A 133 3.23 17.08 13.09
C GLY A 133 2.37 17.57 14.25
N LEU A 134 1.53 16.70 14.82
CA LEU A 134 0.70 16.99 15.98
C LEU A 134 1.54 17.22 17.24
N TYR A 135 2.62 16.46 17.43
CA TYR A 135 3.56 16.65 18.53
C TYR A 135 4.26 18.00 18.44
N ASN A 136 4.79 18.33 17.26
CA ASN A 136 5.46 19.62 17.02
C ASN A 136 4.50 20.79 17.25
N PHE A 137 3.28 20.70 16.71
CA PHE A 137 2.25 21.71 16.97
C PHE A 137 2.05 21.94 18.47
N ARG A 138 1.85 20.88 19.27
CA ARG A 138 1.69 21.02 20.72
C ARG A 138 2.89 21.69 21.39
N ALA A 139 4.11 21.27 21.03
CA ALA A 139 5.34 21.84 21.58
C ALA A 139 5.51 23.33 21.24
N GLU A 140 5.11 23.74 20.03
CA GLU A 140 5.13 25.15 19.61
C GLU A 140 4.12 25.99 20.39
N ILE A 141 2.91 25.47 20.61
CA ILE A 141 1.90 26.13 21.45
C ILE A 141 2.36 26.21 22.92
N ASP A 142 2.96 25.14 23.46
CA ASP A 142 3.54 25.13 24.81
C ASP A 142 4.62 26.21 24.97
N SER A 143 5.47 26.40 23.96
CA SER A 143 6.49 27.46 23.95
C SER A 143 5.87 28.86 24.00
N VAL A 144 4.76 29.07 23.26
CA VAL A 144 4.00 30.33 23.32
C VAL A 144 3.42 30.55 24.71
N ILE A 145 2.76 29.53 25.28
CA ILE A 145 2.20 29.60 26.64
C ILE A 145 3.31 29.90 27.66
N HIS A 146 4.47 29.24 27.56
CA HIS A 146 5.61 29.50 28.44
C HIS A 146 6.09 30.94 28.35
N LYS A 147 6.27 31.50 27.14
CA LYS A 147 6.67 32.91 26.96
C LYS A 147 5.65 33.88 27.55
N LEU A 148 4.36 33.56 27.39
CA LEU A 148 3.27 34.31 28.00
C LEU A 148 3.29 34.21 29.55
N ASN A 149 3.73 33.08 30.12
CA ASN A 149 3.85 32.82 31.57
C ASN A 149 5.12 33.42 32.20
N GLU A 150 6.27 33.31 31.55
CA GLU A 150 7.58 33.71 32.08
C GLU A 150 7.66 35.23 32.32
N ARG A 151 7.13 36.02 31.38
CA ARG A 151 7.11 37.50 31.47
C ARG A 151 6.14 38.05 32.54
N LEU A 152 5.33 37.18 33.16
CA LEU A 152 4.46 37.50 34.29
C LEU A 152 5.21 37.52 35.63
N SER A 153 6.32 36.78 35.73
CA SER A 153 7.12 36.71 36.97
C SER A 153 8.11 37.89 37.11
N GLY A 154 8.31 38.68 36.05
CA GLY A 154 9.24 39.82 36.02
C GLY A 154 8.68 41.03 35.27
N GLN A 155 7.89 41.85 35.97
CA GLN A 155 7.60 43.30 35.79
C GLN A 155 7.52 43.99 34.40
N LYS A 156 7.50 43.28 33.25
CA LYS A 156 7.31 43.93 31.93
C LYS A 156 6.25 43.22 31.10
N GLN A 157 5.11 43.89 30.94
CA GLN A 157 4.05 43.50 30.02
C GLN A 157 4.62 43.41 28.59
N LEU A 158 4.17 42.42 27.80
CA LEU A 158 4.60 42.29 26.41
C LEU A 158 4.32 43.59 25.65
N THR A 159 5.29 44.03 24.85
CA THR A 159 5.06 45.15 23.94
C THR A 159 4.03 44.79 22.90
N LYS A 160 3.34 45.80 22.34
CA LYS A 160 2.34 45.59 21.29
C LYS A 160 2.90 44.77 20.11
N HIS A 161 4.13 45.06 19.70
CA HIS A 161 4.80 44.36 18.61
C HIS A 161 5.09 42.89 18.94
N GLU A 162 5.58 42.59 20.16
CA GLU A 162 5.80 41.19 20.58
C GLU A 162 4.48 40.40 20.66
N ILE A 163 3.37 41.04 21.01
CA ILE A 163 2.04 40.40 20.99
C ILE A 163 1.64 40.08 19.54
N GLU A 164 1.81 41.02 18.61
CA GLU A 164 1.54 40.80 17.19
C GLU A 164 2.38 39.64 16.64
N ASP A 165 3.68 39.58 16.96
CA ASP A 165 4.56 38.47 16.56
C ASP A 165 4.09 37.11 17.12
N GLN A 166 3.63 37.05 18.37
CA GLN A 166 3.08 35.82 18.93
C GLN A 166 1.77 35.42 18.25
N LEU A 167 0.91 36.38 17.90
CA LEU A 167 -0.35 36.10 17.21
C LEU A 167 -0.12 35.59 15.79
N ASP A 168 0.84 36.15 15.05
CA ASP A 168 1.24 35.67 13.72
C ASP A 168 1.82 34.25 13.80
N TYR A 169 2.62 33.97 14.83
CA TYR A 169 3.16 32.62 15.08
C TYR A 169 2.03 31.62 15.42
N ILE A 170 1.08 31.99 16.27
CA ILE A 170 -0.11 31.18 16.58
C ILE A 170 -0.92 30.90 15.30
N GLU A 171 -1.12 31.92 14.46
CA GLU A 171 -1.84 31.77 13.19
C GLU A 171 -1.17 30.72 12.28
N GLY A 172 0.15 30.81 12.11
CA GLY A 172 0.93 29.84 11.34
C GLY A 172 0.80 28.40 11.88
N ASN A 173 0.86 28.23 13.19
CA ASN A 173 0.72 26.92 13.83
C ASN A 173 -0.69 26.34 13.67
N LEU A 174 -1.73 27.17 13.80
CA LEU A 174 -3.12 26.74 13.53
C LEU A 174 -3.33 26.35 12.06
N HIS A 175 -2.66 27.02 11.13
CA HIS A 175 -2.69 26.66 9.72
C HIS A 175 -2.00 25.30 9.45
N ALA A 176 -0.83 25.06 10.05
CA ALA A 176 -0.15 23.77 9.98
C ALA A 176 -1.00 22.64 10.58
N PHE A 177 -1.62 22.89 11.74
CA PHE A 177 -2.54 21.96 12.37
C PHE A 177 -3.73 21.62 11.45
N THR A 178 -4.32 22.62 10.80
CA THR A 178 -5.38 22.42 9.80
C THR A 178 -4.97 21.47 8.68
N SER A 179 -3.72 21.57 8.18
CA SER A 179 -3.18 20.66 7.16
C SER A 179 -3.12 19.20 7.65
N TYR A 180 -2.70 18.98 8.90
CA TYR A 180 -2.70 17.64 9.49
C TYR A 180 -4.12 17.08 9.66
N LEU A 181 -5.09 17.90 10.04
CA LEU A 181 -6.50 17.50 10.15
C LEU A 181 -7.08 17.05 8.80
N ILE A 182 -6.75 17.74 7.72
CA ILE A 182 -7.17 17.35 6.36
C ILE A 182 -6.60 15.97 6.02
N ASP A 183 -5.33 15.70 6.37
CA ASP A 183 -4.71 14.41 6.12
C ASP A 183 -5.32 13.28 6.95
N ILE A 184 -5.61 13.54 8.22
CA ILE A 184 -6.35 12.61 9.09
C ILE A 184 -7.71 12.30 8.49
N ASN A 185 -8.49 13.33 8.12
CA ASN A 185 -9.82 13.14 7.55
C ASN A 185 -9.77 12.29 6.27
N LYS A 186 -8.82 12.56 5.36
CA LYS A 186 -8.60 11.72 4.17
C LYS A 186 -8.34 10.24 4.50
N ILE A 187 -7.55 9.96 5.54
CA ILE A 187 -7.23 8.58 5.95
C ILE A 187 -8.46 7.88 6.52
N LEU A 188 -9.24 8.59 7.34
CA LEU A 188 -10.43 8.06 7.99
C LEU A 188 -11.58 7.83 7.00
N MET A 189 -11.83 8.78 6.09
CA MET A 189 -12.81 8.61 5.00
C MET A 189 -12.49 7.43 4.09
N GLN A 190 -11.21 7.16 3.83
CA GLN A 190 -10.77 5.97 3.09
C GLN A 190 -11.11 4.66 3.83
N LYS A 191 -11.06 4.65 5.17
CA LYS A 191 -11.45 3.50 6.01
C LYS A 191 -12.95 3.23 5.92
N GLU A 192 -13.79 4.27 5.96
CA GLU A 192 -15.25 4.12 5.91
C GLU A 192 -15.80 3.76 4.54
N ALA A 193 -15.32 4.38 3.47
CA ALA A 193 -15.71 4.02 2.11
C ALA A 193 -15.44 2.53 1.82
N LYS A 194 -14.42 1.97 2.50
CA LYS A 194 -14.12 0.54 2.50
C LYS A 194 -15.08 -0.28 3.37
N LEU A 195 -15.44 0.16 4.58
CA LEU A 195 -16.42 -0.51 5.45
C LEU A 195 -17.82 -0.58 4.80
N GLN A 196 -18.18 0.43 4.00
CA GLN A 196 -19.44 0.48 3.26
C GLN A 196 -19.42 -0.29 1.92
N GLY A 197 -18.33 -1.01 1.61
CA GLY A 197 -18.23 -1.83 0.39
C GLY A 197 -18.16 -1.04 -0.93
N LYS A 198 -17.82 0.26 -0.89
CA LYS A 198 -17.80 1.15 -2.08
C LYS A 198 -16.47 1.17 -2.84
N LEU A 199 -15.41 0.53 -2.33
CA LEU A 199 -14.12 0.42 -3.03
C LEU A 199 -13.97 -0.90 -3.81
N SER A 200 -13.44 -0.83 -5.03
CA SER A 200 -13.17 -2.01 -5.88
C SER A 200 -11.93 -2.80 -5.43
N SER A 201 -12.01 -4.13 -5.52
CA SER A 201 -11.15 -5.20 -4.99
C SER A 201 -9.64 -5.15 -5.25
N ARG A 202 -9.11 -4.17 -5.99
CA ARG A 202 -7.71 -4.15 -6.47
C ARG A 202 -6.68 -3.45 -5.58
N GLY A 203 -7.12 -2.63 -4.62
CA GLY A 203 -6.24 -2.03 -3.60
C GLY A 203 -6.50 -2.56 -2.17
N ILE A 204 -7.22 -3.69 -2.08
CA ILE A 204 -8.06 -4.01 -0.93
C ILE A 204 -7.37 -4.87 0.14
N GLU A 205 -6.37 -5.68 -0.20
CA GLU A 205 -5.69 -6.53 0.79
C GLU A 205 -4.72 -5.73 1.69
N GLY A 206 -3.88 -4.85 1.14
CA GLY A 206 -2.93 -4.05 1.95
C GLY A 206 -3.61 -3.11 2.94
N ILE A 207 -4.74 -2.49 2.58
CA ILE A 207 -5.43 -1.55 3.49
C ILE A 207 -6.08 -2.26 4.69
N ARG A 208 -6.44 -3.55 4.57
CA ARG A 208 -7.26 -4.25 5.60
C ARG A 208 -6.43 -4.58 6.85
N SER A 209 -5.12 -4.74 6.72
CA SER A 209 -4.17 -4.92 7.83
C SER A 209 -3.68 -3.61 8.44
N ASN A 210 -3.65 -2.52 7.67
CA ASN A 210 -2.76 -1.40 8.00
C ASN A 210 -3.29 -0.34 8.96
N LEU A 211 -4.60 -0.12 9.01
CA LEU A 211 -5.23 0.87 9.88
C LEU A 211 -6.04 0.17 10.97
N SER A 212 -5.33 -0.58 11.80
CA SER A 212 -5.88 -1.23 12.99
C SER A 212 -6.56 -0.20 13.90
N ASP A 213 -7.55 -0.64 14.66
CA ASP A 213 -8.25 0.23 15.62
C ASP A 213 -7.29 0.86 16.62
N PHE A 214 -6.18 0.18 16.93
CA PHE A 214 -5.07 0.73 17.71
C PHE A 214 -4.46 2.01 17.08
N LYS A 215 -4.14 2.02 15.78
CA LYS A 215 -3.56 3.21 15.12
C LYS A 215 -4.55 4.34 15.01
N VAL A 216 -5.84 4.03 14.81
CA VAL A 216 -6.90 5.05 14.84
C VAL A 216 -6.97 5.69 16.22
N ASN A 217 -6.94 4.90 17.29
CA ASN A 217 -6.94 5.43 18.66
C ASN A 217 -5.73 6.33 18.92
N ILE A 218 -4.52 5.95 18.47
CA ILE A 218 -3.34 6.82 18.61
C ILE A 218 -3.54 8.18 17.92
N ILE A 219 -4.11 8.19 16.71
CA ILE A 219 -4.37 9.44 15.98
C ILE A 219 -5.39 10.28 16.76
N LEU A 220 -6.47 9.66 17.24
CA LEU A 220 -7.53 10.33 17.98
C LEU A 220 -7.03 10.87 19.33
N ASP A 221 -6.21 10.12 20.07
CA ASP A 221 -5.60 10.57 21.33
C ASP A 221 -4.65 11.75 21.09
N ASN A 222 -3.83 11.68 20.03
CA ASN A 222 -2.97 12.81 19.67
C ASN A 222 -3.78 14.04 19.26
N LEU A 223 -4.87 13.84 18.51
CA LEU A 223 -5.77 14.92 18.13
C LEU A 223 -6.41 15.56 19.36
N ARG A 224 -6.90 14.75 20.30
CA ARG A 224 -7.48 15.21 21.57
C ARG A 224 -6.47 16.04 22.36
N ASN A 225 -5.25 15.53 22.57
CA ASN A 225 -4.22 16.26 23.31
C ASN A 225 -3.84 17.59 22.61
N SER A 226 -3.91 17.64 21.28
CA SER A 226 -3.67 18.88 20.51
C SER A 226 -4.82 19.88 20.68
N MET A 227 -6.06 19.40 20.83
CA MET A 227 -7.21 20.25 21.15
C MET A 227 -7.13 20.83 22.57
N GLU A 228 -6.83 20.00 23.56
CA GLU A 228 -6.64 20.44 24.96
C GLU A 228 -5.55 21.54 25.03
N LYS A 229 -4.49 21.41 24.22
CA LYS A 229 -3.43 22.43 24.13
C LYS A 229 -3.90 23.76 23.53
N ILE A 230 -4.83 23.75 22.56
CA ILE A 230 -5.45 24.97 22.04
C ILE A 230 -6.30 25.64 23.13
N GLU A 231 -6.98 24.85 23.95
CA GLU A 231 -7.81 25.36 25.05
C GLU A 231 -6.95 26.08 26.10
N GLU A 232 -5.84 25.47 26.50
CA GLU A 232 -4.86 26.08 27.40
C GLU A 232 -4.33 27.40 26.84
N LEU A 233 -4.02 27.46 25.54
CA LEU A 233 -3.58 28.70 24.88
C LEU A 233 -4.66 29.79 24.94
N ILE A 234 -5.90 29.46 24.57
CA ILE A 234 -7.01 30.43 24.57
C ILE A 234 -7.24 30.97 26.00
N THR A 235 -7.18 30.08 26.99
CA THR A 235 -7.30 30.44 28.41
C THR A 235 -6.19 31.41 28.81
N ALA A 236 -4.94 31.07 28.47
CA ALA A 236 -3.78 31.91 28.74
C ALA A 236 -3.89 33.30 28.09
N LEU A 237 -4.39 33.39 26.86
CA LEU A 237 -4.59 34.67 26.16
C LEU A 237 -5.71 35.51 26.80
N ASN A 238 -6.81 34.86 27.19
CA ASN A 238 -7.98 35.51 27.80
C ASN A 238 -7.66 36.06 29.20
N GLU A 239 -7.00 35.29 30.07
CA GLU A 239 -6.58 35.73 31.41
C GLU A 239 -5.70 36.99 31.36
N ARG A 240 -4.91 37.11 30.29
CA ARG A 240 -4.02 38.25 30.03
C ARG A 240 -4.68 39.43 29.32
N LYS A 241 -5.96 39.31 28.99
CA LYS A 241 -6.73 40.31 28.21
C LYS A 241 -6.06 40.65 26.87
N ILE A 242 -5.35 39.70 26.26
CA ILE A 242 -4.74 39.87 24.94
C ILE A 242 -5.84 39.83 23.88
N SER A 243 -5.86 40.80 22.97
CA SER A 243 -6.82 40.82 21.86
C SER A 243 -6.38 39.89 20.73
N TRP A 244 -6.56 38.58 20.93
CA TRP A 244 -6.08 37.53 20.01
C TRP A 244 -7.06 37.19 18.87
N LYS A 245 -8.30 37.67 18.93
CA LYS A 245 -9.37 37.35 17.95
C LYS A 245 -9.20 38.08 16.62
N THR A 246 -8.09 37.85 15.94
CA THR A 246 -7.90 38.32 14.56
C THR A 246 -8.80 37.55 13.61
N LYS A 247 -9.14 38.15 12.46
CA LYS A 247 -9.99 37.50 11.43
C LYS A 247 -9.40 36.16 10.97
N ALA A 248 -8.08 36.07 10.88
CA ALA A 248 -7.38 34.88 10.42
C ALA A 248 -7.38 33.76 11.48
N ILE A 249 -7.07 34.08 12.75
CA ILE A 249 -7.10 33.11 13.86
C ILE A 249 -8.51 32.54 14.03
N VAL A 250 -9.54 33.40 14.04
CA VAL A 250 -10.94 32.95 14.15
C VAL A 250 -11.32 32.01 13.00
N LYS A 251 -10.97 32.35 11.76
CA LYS A 251 -11.24 31.51 10.58
C LYS A 251 -10.51 30.15 10.66
N ASN A 252 -9.27 30.14 11.11
CA ASN A 252 -8.50 28.90 11.26
C ASN A 252 -9.12 28.01 12.35
N LEU A 253 -9.53 28.59 13.49
CA LEU A 253 -10.24 27.85 14.55
C LEU A 253 -11.58 27.29 14.07
N GLU A 254 -12.37 28.06 13.32
CA GLU A 254 -13.62 27.56 12.72
C GLU A 254 -13.37 26.38 11.76
N THR A 255 -12.30 26.47 10.95
CA THR A 255 -11.91 25.39 10.03
C THR A 255 -11.47 24.15 10.79
N VAL A 256 -10.66 24.32 11.84
CA VAL A 256 -10.24 23.25 12.75
C VAL A 256 -11.48 22.56 13.35
N PHE A 257 -12.41 23.32 13.92
CA PHE A 257 -13.62 22.74 14.50
C PHE A 257 -14.47 21.99 13.47
N GLY A 258 -14.65 22.54 12.26
CA GLY A 258 -15.40 21.88 11.20
C GLY A 258 -14.76 20.57 10.73
N LEU A 259 -13.43 20.53 10.61
CA LEU A 259 -12.71 19.33 10.21
C LEU A 259 -12.76 18.24 11.28
N ILE A 260 -12.65 18.61 12.56
CA ILE A 260 -12.74 17.65 13.67
C ILE A 260 -14.16 17.12 13.82
N GLU A 261 -15.20 17.96 13.64
CA GLU A 261 -16.59 17.52 13.58
C GLU A 261 -16.80 16.50 12.45
N GLY A 262 -16.24 16.75 11.26
CA GLY A 262 -16.25 15.79 10.15
C GLY A 262 -15.61 14.45 10.53
N VAL A 263 -14.42 14.49 11.13
CA VAL A 263 -13.72 13.30 11.64
C VAL A 263 -14.57 12.52 12.66
N CYS A 264 -15.35 13.19 13.50
CA CYS A 264 -16.22 12.55 14.50
C CYS A 264 -17.51 11.97 13.90
N ILE A 265 -18.16 12.69 12.98
CA ILE A 265 -19.42 12.27 12.35
C ILE A 265 -19.21 11.07 11.44
N ASP A 266 -18.13 11.10 10.67
CA ASP A 266 -17.84 10.06 9.68
C ASP A 266 -17.31 8.79 10.41
N CYS A 267 -16.38 8.94 11.36
CA CYS A 267 -15.65 7.78 11.91
C CYS A 267 -16.14 7.26 13.28
N ILE A 268 -16.92 8.04 14.03
CA ILE A 268 -17.18 7.80 15.46
C ILE A 268 -18.68 7.90 15.77
N SER A 269 -19.49 6.95 15.28
CA SER A 269 -20.87 6.88 15.79
C SER A 269 -20.99 6.18 17.16
N ILE A 270 -19.92 5.60 17.75
CA ILE A 270 -20.09 4.72 18.93
C ILE A 270 -19.06 4.85 20.10
N ARG A 271 -17.87 5.46 19.99
CA ARG A 271 -16.84 5.26 21.07
C ARG A 271 -16.18 6.44 21.80
N HIS A 272 -16.29 7.70 21.35
CA HIS A 272 -15.61 8.80 22.06
C HIS A 272 -16.54 10.01 22.25
N THR A 273 -17.34 9.98 23.32
CA THR A 273 -18.02 11.14 23.88
C THR A 273 -17.05 12.28 24.23
N SER A 274 -15.80 11.96 24.61
CA SER A 274 -14.81 12.93 25.07
C SER A 274 -14.39 13.96 24.02
N ILE A 275 -14.24 13.58 22.74
CA ILE A 275 -13.79 14.53 21.69
C ILE A 275 -14.87 15.56 21.39
N ASN A 276 -16.14 15.13 21.34
CA ASN A 276 -17.27 16.03 21.14
C ASN A 276 -17.48 16.98 22.34
N GLU A 277 -17.17 16.52 23.55
CA GLU A 277 -17.16 17.35 24.77
C GLU A 277 -16.05 18.41 24.69
N THR A 278 -14.81 18.02 24.35
CA THR A 278 -13.69 18.96 24.19
C THR A 278 -13.96 20.02 23.10
N ILE A 279 -14.60 19.66 21.98
CA ILE A 279 -14.98 20.64 20.94
C ILE A 279 -15.99 21.67 21.48
N LYS A 280 -16.98 21.20 22.27
CA LYS A 280 -17.98 22.08 22.88
C LYS A 280 -17.34 23.04 23.87
N GLU A 281 -16.47 22.53 24.75
CA GLU A 281 -15.71 23.32 25.73
C GLU A 281 -14.83 24.36 25.03
N LEU A 282 -14.07 23.95 24.00
CA LEU A 282 -13.25 24.85 23.18
C LEU A 282 -14.07 25.97 22.53
N ARG A 283 -15.24 25.67 21.96
CA ARG A 283 -16.12 26.69 21.38
C ARG A 283 -16.62 27.68 22.42
N MET A 284 -16.97 27.20 23.61
CA MET A 284 -17.39 28.06 24.71
C MET A 284 -16.25 28.96 25.19
N HIS A 285 -15.05 28.42 25.43
CA HIS A 285 -13.87 29.18 25.86
C HIS A 285 -13.37 30.16 24.79
N ALA A 286 -13.44 29.79 23.52
CA ALA A 286 -13.12 30.70 22.42
C ALA A 286 -14.18 31.80 22.25
N GLY A 287 -15.41 31.60 22.74
CA GLY A 287 -16.56 32.44 22.43
C GLY A 287 -16.85 32.48 20.92
N ILE A 288 -16.65 31.35 20.23
CA ILE A 288 -16.88 31.15 18.80
C ILE A 288 -18.03 30.14 18.69
N GLY A 289 -19.25 30.63 18.52
CA GLY A 289 -20.47 29.81 18.42
C GLY A 289 -21.17 30.02 17.09
N LYS A 290 -21.69 28.93 16.51
CA LYS A 290 -22.60 28.99 15.36
C LYS A 290 -23.78 29.91 15.70
N ARG A 291 -23.93 31.00 14.94
CA ARG A 291 -25.27 31.48 14.60
C ARG A 291 -25.94 30.46 13.69
#